data_AF-A0A957XHE2-F1
#
_entry.id   AF-A0A957XHE2-F1
#
_cell.length_a   1.000
_cell.length_b   1.000
_cell.length_c   1.000
_cell.angle_alpha   90.00
_cell.angle_beta   90.00
_cell.angle_gamma   90.00
#
_symmetry.space_group_name_H-M   'P 1'
#
loop_
_entity.id
_entity.type
_entity.pdbx_description
1 polymer ?
#
loop_
_entity_poly.entity_id
_entity_poly.type
_entity_poly.pdbx_seq_one_letter_code
_entity_poly.pdbx_strand_id
1 'polypeptide(L)'
;NGVTPVYATYDGYLTRLPEWTSAVIIRHPQDPLVPSRQIWSYYTHMADEGGNSYIIDQIPPGTYELPVKQGTLLGYQGDFNGQSWRSIDTHLHFSIVLDDGTGKFMNETDMTNTLDPSPYLGMRLNTFCADRPPVCRPDYSCSSFEAGS
;
A
#
# COMPACT_ATOMS: atom_id res chain seq x y z
N ASN A 1 2.23 12.22 -13.65
CA ASN A 1 2.95 11.07 -13.06
C ASN A 1 4.41 11.46 -12.74
N GLY A 2 5.14 10.64 -11.98
CA GLY A 2 6.59 10.76 -11.76
C GLY A 2 7.07 11.89 -10.82
N VAL A 3 6.16 12.60 -10.14
CA VAL A 3 6.50 13.80 -9.33
C VAL A 3 6.22 13.61 -7.84
N THR A 4 5.05 13.10 -7.49
CA THR A 4 4.65 12.94 -6.08
C THR A 4 5.37 11.72 -5.47
N PRO A 5 6.21 11.89 -4.45
CA PRO A 5 6.97 10.78 -3.87
C PRO A 5 6.10 9.82 -3.07
N VAL A 6 6.50 8.57 -3.03
CA VAL A 6 5.88 7.49 -2.24
C VAL A 6 6.92 6.97 -1.25
N TYR A 7 6.53 6.90 0.03
CA TYR A 7 7.41 6.49 1.12
C TYR A 7 6.85 5.27 1.85
N ALA A 8 7.74 4.45 2.42
CA ALA A 8 7.36 3.35 3.30
C ALA A 8 6.60 3.88 4.52
N THR A 9 5.40 3.33 4.78
CA THR A 9 4.55 3.74 5.90
C THR A 9 5.11 3.30 7.26
N TYR A 10 5.83 2.18 7.29
CA TYR A 10 6.42 1.59 8.49
C TYR A 10 7.74 0.86 8.18
N ASP A 11 8.52 0.60 9.22
CA ASP A 11 9.69 -0.29 9.17
C ASP A 11 9.30 -1.68 8.68
N GLY A 12 10.15 -2.31 7.87
CA GLY A 12 9.88 -3.67 7.40
C GLY A 12 10.89 -4.19 6.39
N TYR A 13 10.48 -5.23 5.66
CA TYR A 13 11.29 -5.93 4.69
C TYR A 13 10.61 -5.86 3.32
N LEU A 14 11.19 -5.07 2.42
CA LEU A 14 10.65 -4.80 1.11
C LEU A 14 10.97 -5.92 0.12
N THR A 15 9.96 -6.26 -0.68
CA THR A 15 10.05 -7.13 -1.84
C THR A 15 9.51 -6.42 -3.08
N ARG A 16 10.20 -6.60 -4.21
CA ARG A 16 9.73 -6.28 -5.56
C ARG A 16 9.93 -7.51 -6.43
N LEU A 17 8.84 -8.17 -6.82
CA LEU A 17 8.93 -9.38 -7.64
C LEU A 17 9.52 -9.07 -9.04
N PRO A 18 10.20 -10.03 -9.68
CA PRO A 18 10.83 -9.83 -10.99
C PRO A 18 9.87 -9.32 -12.07
N GLU A 19 8.61 -9.73 -12.04
CA GLU A 19 7.56 -9.36 -12.99
C GLU A 19 6.83 -8.05 -12.63
N TRP A 20 7.12 -7.44 -11.48
CA TRP A 20 6.44 -6.23 -11.03
C TRP A 20 7.02 -4.97 -11.65
N THR A 21 6.27 -4.42 -12.62
CA THR A 21 6.57 -3.14 -13.27
C THR A 21 6.48 -1.95 -12.32
N SER A 22 5.41 -1.87 -11.53
CA SER A 22 4.98 -0.64 -10.86
C SER A 22 4.63 -0.82 -9.38
N ALA A 23 4.93 -2.00 -8.82
CA ALA A 23 4.53 -2.38 -7.48
C ALA A 23 5.71 -2.80 -6.60
N VAL A 24 5.56 -2.57 -5.30
CA VAL A 24 6.40 -3.15 -4.23
C VAL A 24 5.50 -3.54 -3.06
N ILE A 25 6.00 -4.44 -2.22
CA ILE A 25 5.31 -4.86 -1.00
C ILE A 25 6.30 -4.91 0.16
N ILE A 26 5.88 -4.51 1.36
CA ILE A 26 6.73 -4.48 2.55
C ILE A 26 6.11 -5.39 3.60
N ARG A 27 6.88 -6.38 4.05
CA ARG A 27 6.52 -7.27 5.16
C ARG A 27 6.76 -6.56 6.48
N HIS A 28 5.75 -6.57 7.35
CA HIS A 28 5.83 -6.08 8.73
C HIS A 28 5.64 -7.27 9.67
N PRO A 29 6.72 -7.87 10.22
CA PRO A 29 6.62 -9.05 11.07
C PRO A 29 5.78 -8.82 12.34
N GLN A 30 5.76 -7.58 12.80
CA GLN A 30 4.94 -7.11 13.89
C GLN A 30 4.08 -5.97 13.34
N ASP A 31 2.79 -6.20 13.19
CA ASP A 31 1.83 -5.17 12.84
C ASP A 31 1.92 -4.02 13.88
N PRO A 32 2.11 -2.76 13.43
CA PRO A 32 2.24 -1.59 14.31
C PRO A 32 1.08 -1.36 15.28
N LEU A 33 -0.12 -1.86 14.95
CA LEU A 33 -1.33 -1.73 15.76
C LEU A 33 -1.68 -3.03 16.49
N VAL A 34 -1.32 -4.19 15.94
CA VAL A 34 -1.59 -5.52 16.51
C VAL A 34 -0.32 -6.38 16.49
N PRO A 35 0.63 -6.20 17.42
CA PRO A 35 1.97 -6.79 17.32
C PRO A 35 2.05 -8.33 17.27
N SER A 36 0.95 -9.02 17.56
CA SER A 36 0.85 -10.49 17.51
C SER A 36 0.66 -11.06 16.11
N ARG A 37 0.56 -10.24 15.06
CA ARG A 37 0.43 -10.72 13.67
C ARG A 37 1.42 -10.05 12.72
N GLN A 38 1.69 -10.75 11.62
CA GLN A 38 2.35 -10.20 10.44
C GLN A 38 1.32 -9.62 9.47
N ILE A 39 1.67 -8.51 8.84
CA ILE A 39 0.91 -7.89 7.75
C ILE A 39 1.87 -7.44 6.66
N TRP A 40 1.31 -7.03 5.53
CA TRP A 40 2.06 -6.49 4.42
C TRP A 40 1.45 -5.19 3.92
N SER A 41 2.27 -4.19 3.62
CA SER A 41 1.82 -2.98 2.91
C SER A 41 2.18 -3.06 1.43
N TYR A 42 1.20 -2.85 0.56
CA TYR A 42 1.31 -2.95 -0.89
C TYR A 42 1.15 -1.56 -1.53
N TYR A 43 2.04 -1.23 -2.45
CA TYR A 43 2.11 0.06 -3.14
C TYR A 43 2.18 -0.22 -4.63
N THR A 44 1.27 0.33 -5.44
CA THR A 44 1.26 0.09 -6.90
C THR A 44 0.92 1.35 -7.72
N HIS A 45 0.87 1.19 -9.04
CA HIS A 45 0.74 2.26 -10.05
C HIS A 45 1.95 3.20 -10.12
N MET A 46 3.11 2.83 -9.55
CA MET A 46 4.34 3.64 -9.60
C MET A 46 5.11 3.46 -10.92
N ALA A 47 4.43 3.67 -12.05
CA ALA A 47 5.01 3.69 -13.40
C ALA A 47 4.13 4.56 -14.31
N ASP A 48 4.64 4.99 -15.47
CA ASP A 48 3.80 5.64 -16.48
C ASP A 48 2.91 4.64 -17.24
N GLU A 49 1.97 5.16 -18.03
CA GLU A 49 1.08 4.35 -18.90
C GLU A 49 1.86 3.38 -19.81
N GLY A 50 3.07 3.74 -20.24
CA GLY A 50 3.95 2.90 -21.05
C GLY A 50 4.66 1.78 -20.28
N GLY A 51 4.56 1.78 -18.95
CA GLY A 51 5.23 0.82 -18.07
C GLY A 51 6.66 1.22 -17.68
N ASN A 52 7.07 2.47 -17.92
CA ASN A 52 8.34 2.97 -17.41
C ASN A 52 8.22 3.16 -15.90
N SER A 53 8.98 2.37 -15.14
CA SER A 53 8.90 2.34 -13.68
C SER A 53 9.39 3.64 -13.05
N TYR A 54 8.66 4.09 -12.02
CA TYR A 54 9.05 5.19 -11.13
C TYR A 54 9.52 4.70 -9.76
N ILE A 55 9.68 3.39 -9.57
CA ILE A 55 10.35 2.81 -8.40
C ILE A 55 11.85 3.12 -8.52
N ILE A 56 12.48 3.56 -7.42
CA ILE A 56 13.88 3.98 -7.43
C ILE A 56 14.84 2.82 -7.77
N ASP A 57 15.98 3.15 -8.38
CA ASP A 57 16.96 2.17 -8.88
C ASP A 57 17.57 1.27 -7.79
N GLN A 58 17.53 1.69 -6.52
CA GLN A 58 17.96 0.89 -5.38
C GLN A 58 17.03 -0.29 -5.09
N ILE A 59 15.86 -0.35 -5.73
CA ILE A 59 14.85 -1.41 -5.60
C ILE A 59 14.62 -2.02 -6.99
N PRO A 60 15.61 -2.72 -7.57
CA PRO A 60 15.45 -3.37 -8.87
C PRO A 60 14.44 -4.53 -8.79
N PRO A 61 13.82 -4.94 -9.92
CA PRO A 61 13.02 -6.16 -9.95
C PRO A 61 13.80 -7.38 -9.44
N GLY A 62 13.14 -8.24 -8.66
CA GLY A 62 13.78 -9.37 -7.97
C GLY A 62 14.46 -8.99 -6.64
N THR A 63 14.15 -7.82 -6.08
CA THR A 63 14.55 -7.46 -4.73
C THR A 63 13.71 -8.22 -3.72
N TYR A 64 14.35 -8.85 -2.73
CA TYR A 64 13.69 -9.57 -1.65
C TYR A 64 14.27 -9.18 -0.29
N GLU A 65 13.38 -9.06 0.70
CA GLU A 65 13.74 -8.88 2.10
C GLU A 65 14.71 -7.70 2.36
N LEU A 66 14.61 -6.64 1.54
CA LEU A 66 15.42 -5.43 1.70
C LEU A 66 14.93 -4.66 2.93
N PRO A 67 15.76 -4.47 3.99
CA PRO A 67 15.33 -3.72 5.15
C PRO A 67 15.07 -2.26 4.77
N VAL A 68 13.90 -1.76 5.13
CA VAL A 68 13.49 -0.36 4.94
C VAL A 68 12.99 0.23 6.26
N LYS A 69 13.18 1.53 6.42
CA LYS A 69 12.65 2.31 7.55
C LYS A 69 11.41 3.07 7.15
N GLN A 70 10.54 3.36 8.11
CA GLN A 70 9.48 4.35 7.91
C GLN A 70 10.06 5.63 7.29
N GLY A 71 9.42 6.13 6.23
CA GLY A 71 9.89 7.30 5.49
C GLY A 71 10.97 7.00 4.45
N THR A 72 11.35 5.74 4.22
CA THR A 72 12.23 5.37 3.09
C THR A 72 11.53 5.67 1.78
N LEU A 73 12.19 6.40 0.87
CA LEU A 73 11.67 6.65 -0.48
C LEU A 73 11.57 5.32 -1.25
N LEU A 74 10.41 5.08 -1.85
CA LEU A 74 10.15 3.88 -2.66
C LEU A 74 10.14 4.21 -4.16
N GLY A 75 9.63 5.39 -4.51
CA GLY A 75 9.41 5.80 -5.88
C GLY A 75 8.48 7.00 -5.96
N TYR A 76 7.79 7.12 -7.10
CA TYR A 76 6.86 8.22 -7.36
C TYR A 76 5.54 7.70 -7.94
N GLN A 77 4.46 8.42 -7.67
CA GLN A 77 3.12 8.06 -8.16
C GLN A 77 3.07 8.11 -9.69
N GLY A 78 2.35 7.16 -10.26
CA GLY A 78 2.14 7.05 -11.69
C GLY A 78 0.70 6.71 -12.04
N ASP A 79 0.50 6.26 -13.28
CA ASP A 79 -0.79 5.97 -13.91
C ASP A 79 -0.78 4.64 -14.66
N PHE A 80 0.18 3.76 -14.35
CA PHE A 80 0.23 2.42 -14.94
C PHE A 80 -0.88 1.51 -14.43
N ASN A 81 -1.69 0.99 -15.35
CA ASN A 81 -2.88 0.19 -15.05
C ASN A 81 -2.75 -1.30 -15.48
N GLY A 82 -1.55 -1.79 -15.76
CA GLY A 82 -1.34 -3.15 -16.27
C GLY A 82 -1.69 -3.32 -17.75
N GLN A 83 -1.51 -2.28 -18.57
CA GLN A 83 -1.83 -2.26 -20.02
C GLN A 83 -3.32 -2.48 -20.32
N SER A 84 -4.19 -2.14 -19.37
CA SER A 84 -5.64 -2.11 -19.61
C SER A 84 -5.98 -0.99 -20.59
N TRP A 85 -7.02 -1.20 -21.41
CA TRP A 85 -7.49 -0.21 -22.38
C TRP A 85 -8.07 1.06 -21.76
N ARG A 86 -8.39 1.04 -20.46
CA ARG A 86 -8.90 2.20 -19.72
C ARG A 86 -7.78 2.90 -18.98
N SER A 87 -7.44 4.12 -19.36
CA SER A 87 -6.51 4.94 -18.60
C SER A 87 -7.04 5.22 -17.19
N ILE A 88 -6.10 5.46 -16.27
CA ILE A 88 -6.35 5.91 -14.90
C ILE A 88 -5.62 7.23 -14.70
N ASP A 89 -6.12 8.08 -13.80
CA ASP A 89 -5.39 9.27 -13.39
C ASP A 89 -4.18 8.91 -12.53
N THR A 90 -3.20 9.80 -12.44
CA THR A 90 -2.05 9.59 -11.54
C THR A 90 -2.53 9.45 -10.10
N HIS A 91 -2.24 8.32 -9.48
CA HIS A 91 -2.53 8.07 -8.07
C HIS A 91 -1.60 6.99 -7.49
N LEU A 92 -1.63 6.86 -6.16
CA LEU A 92 -1.12 5.68 -5.48
C LEU A 92 -2.31 4.79 -5.11
N HIS A 93 -2.26 3.52 -5.51
CA HIS A 93 -3.07 2.49 -4.85
C HIS A 93 -2.25 1.89 -3.71
N PHE A 94 -2.81 1.97 -2.50
CA PHE A 94 -2.21 1.49 -1.27
C PHE A 94 -3.17 0.52 -0.59
N SER A 95 -2.65 -0.65 -0.22
CA SER A 95 -3.41 -1.67 0.50
C SER A 95 -2.58 -2.25 1.64
N ILE A 96 -3.26 -2.70 2.70
CA ILE A 96 -2.65 -3.50 3.75
C ILE A 96 -3.26 -4.89 3.64
N VAL A 97 -2.44 -5.90 3.40
CA VAL A 97 -2.88 -7.28 3.22
C VAL A 97 -2.41 -8.19 4.35
N LEU A 98 -3.23 -9.20 4.64
CA LEU A 98 -2.95 -10.22 5.62
C LEU A 98 -1.85 -11.18 5.13
N ASP A 99 -1.17 -11.78 6.10
CA ASP A 99 -0.28 -12.91 5.87
C ASP A 99 -1.08 -14.22 5.74
N ASP A 100 -0.61 -15.14 4.90
CA ASP A 100 -1.21 -16.46 4.68
C ASP A 100 -0.96 -17.47 5.82
N GLY A 101 -0.22 -17.07 6.86
CA GLY A 101 0.17 -17.91 7.99
C GLY A 101 1.46 -18.69 7.77
N THR A 102 2.04 -18.61 6.57
CA THR A 102 3.33 -19.21 6.19
C THR A 102 4.40 -18.17 5.87
N GLY A 103 4.09 -16.88 6.09
CA GLY A 103 5.00 -15.78 5.81
C GLY A 103 4.90 -15.27 4.38
N LYS A 104 3.78 -15.47 3.68
CA LYS A 104 3.52 -14.88 2.35
C LYS A 104 2.31 -13.95 2.43
N PHE A 105 2.28 -12.95 1.56
CA PHE A 105 1.13 -12.07 1.44
C PHE A 105 -0.04 -12.78 0.74
N MET A 106 -1.25 -12.51 1.22
CA MET A 106 -2.48 -12.90 0.54
C MET A 106 -2.78 -11.97 -0.65
N ASN A 107 -3.66 -12.41 -1.57
CA ASN A 107 -4.05 -11.65 -2.76
C ASN A 107 -4.79 -10.35 -2.38
N GLU A 108 -4.28 -9.20 -2.81
CA GLU A 108 -4.80 -7.86 -2.52
C GLU A 108 -6.12 -7.56 -3.23
N THR A 109 -6.42 -8.25 -4.34
CA THR A 109 -7.68 -8.04 -5.07
C THR A 109 -8.89 -8.62 -4.33
N ASP A 110 -8.65 -9.50 -3.36
CA ASP A 110 -9.68 -10.04 -2.49
C ASP A 110 -9.77 -9.19 -1.22
N MET A 111 -10.88 -8.45 -1.11
CA MET A 111 -11.10 -7.52 -0.01
C MET A 111 -11.10 -8.19 1.37
N THR A 112 -11.39 -9.49 1.46
CA THR A 112 -11.35 -10.23 2.74
C THR A 112 -9.91 -10.43 3.26
N ASN A 113 -8.92 -10.29 2.38
CA ASN A 113 -7.51 -10.34 2.73
C ASN A 113 -6.95 -8.96 3.10
N THR A 114 -7.74 -7.89 3.01
CA THR A 114 -7.29 -6.51 3.22
C THR A 114 -7.76 -5.94 4.55
N LEU A 115 -6.97 -5.05 5.12
CA LEU A 115 -7.28 -4.31 6.34
C LEU A 115 -7.60 -2.85 6.02
N ASP A 116 -8.52 -2.25 6.78
CA ASP A 116 -8.82 -0.82 6.67
C ASP A 116 -7.54 -0.01 6.92
N PRO A 117 -7.06 0.82 5.96
CA PRO A 117 -5.85 1.60 6.11
C PRO A 117 -6.04 2.83 7.01
N SER A 118 -7.29 3.20 7.33
CA SER A 118 -7.61 4.40 8.14
C SER A 118 -6.84 4.46 9.46
N PRO A 119 -6.84 3.43 10.33
CA PRO A 119 -6.08 3.44 11.58
C PRO A 119 -4.56 3.43 11.40
N TYR A 120 -4.06 2.91 10.28
CA TYR A 120 -2.63 2.85 10.00
C TYR A 120 -2.09 4.17 9.45
N LEU A 121 -2.93 4.96 8.79
CA LEU A 121 -2.54 6.23 8.19
C LEU A 121 -3.00 7.44 9.01
N GLY A 122 -3.81 7.23 10.05
CA GLY A 122 -4.36 8.31 10.86
C GLY A 122 -5.29 9.23 10.06
N MET A 123 -6.02 8.67 9.09
CA MET A 123 -6.91 9.39 8.16
C MET A 123 -8.22 8.62 8.03
N ARG A 124 -9.36 9.31 7.85
CA ARG A 124 -10.62 8.65 7.49
C ARG A 124 -10.61 8.28 6.01
N LEU A 125 -10.30 7.02 5.70
CA LEU A 125 -10.24 6.51 4.32
C LEU A 125 -11.35 5.51 4.00
N ASN A 126 -11.96 4.94 5.03
CA ASN A 126 -13.10 4.05 4.90
C ASN A 126 -14.27 4.75 4.19
N THR A 127 -14.79 4.13 3.14
CA THR A 127 -15.79 4.74 2.25
C THR A 127 -17.08 5.18 2.92
N PHE A 128 -17.42 4.62 4.09
CA PHE A 128 -18.59 5.04 4.87
C PHE A 128 -18.47 6.43 5.50
N CYS A 129 -17.25 6.86 5.84
CA CYS A 129 -17.02 8.13 6.54
C CYS A 129 -15.81 8.93 6.03
N ALA A 130 -15.29 8.57 4.84
CA ALA A 130 -14.06 9.14 4.30
C ALA A 130 -14.15 10.66 4.14
N ASP A 131 -13.10 11.35 4.59
CA ASP A 131 -12.95 12.78 4.35
C ASP A 131 -12.61 13.05 2.87
N ARG A 132 -13.12 14.16 2.34
CA ARG A 132 -12.85 14.61 0.96
C ARG A 132 -12.51 16.10 0.96
N PRO A 133 -11.22 16.49 0.91
CA PRO A 133 -10.03 15.64 0.81
C PRO A 133 -9.69 14.92 2.13
N PRO A 134 -8.93 13.80 2.09
CA PRO A 134 -8.40 13.14 3.29
C PRO A 134 -7.50 14.08 4.10
N VAL A 135 -7.65 14.05 5.43
CA VAL A 135 -6.83 14.82 6.37
C VAL A 135 -6.39 13.95 7.53
N CYS A 136 -5.20 14.22 8.07
CA CYS A 136 -4.75 13.58 9.31
C CYS A 136 -5.62 14.03 10.47
N ARG A 137 -6.17 13.07 11.24
CA ARG A 137 -6.97 13.37 12.43
C ARG A 137 -7.00 12.19 13.40
N PRO A 138 -7.14 12.44 14.72
CA PRO A 138 -7.18 11.38 15.72
C PRO A 138 -8.47 10.53 15.68
N ASP A 139 -9.56 11.06 15.13
CA ASP A 139 -10.86 10.39 15.03
C ASP A 139 -11.03 9.64 13.70
N TYR A 140 -10.00 8.88 13.28
CA TYR A 140 -9.94 8.18 11.98
C TYR A 140 -10.85 6.95 11.86
N SER A 141 -11.34 6.39 12.98
CA SER A 141 -12.29 5.28 12.96
C SER A 141 -13.68 5.80 12.61
N CYS A 142 -14.34 5.19 11.62
CA CYS A 142 -15.79 5.34 11.53
C CYS A 142 -16.38 4.74 12.80
N SER A 143 -17.05 5.54 13.62
CA SER A 143 -17.96 4.98 14.62
C SER A 143 -18.93 4.10 13.85
N SER A 144 -18.87 2.79 14.09
CA SER A 144 -19.90 1.88 13.65
C SER A 144 -21.22 2.53 14.01
N PHE A 145 -22.09 2.74 13.02
CA PHE A 145 -23.50 2.80 13.33
C PHE A 145 -23.74 1.57 14.22
N GLU A 146 -24.10 1.79 15.48
CA GLU A 146 -24.86 0.77 16.20
C GLU A 146 -26.03 0.48 15.27
N ALA A 147 -25.97 -0.63 14.55
CA ALA A 147 -27.12 -1.19 13.91
C ALA A 147 -28.08 -1.48 15.07
N GLY A 148 -28.94 -0.52 15.34
CA GLY A 148 -29.91 -0.61 16.41
C GLY A 148 -30.72 -1.88 16.22
N SER A 149 -30.81 -2.64 17.33
CA SER A 149 -31.90 -3.54 17.73
C SER A 149 -32.41 -4.54 16.69
#